data_AF-A0A537B8Z4-F1
#
_entry.id   AF-A0A537B8Z4-F1
#
_cell.length_a   1.000
_cell.length_b   1.000
_cell.length_c   1.000
_cell.angle_alpha   90.00
_cell.angle_beta   90.00
_cell.angle_gamma   90.00
#
_symmetry.space_group_name_H-M   'P 1'
#
loop_
_entity.id
_entity.type
_entity.pdbx_description
1 polymer ?
#
loop_
_entity_poly.entity_id
_entity_poly.type
_entity_poly.pdbx_seq_one_letter_code
_entity_poly.pdbx_strand_id
1 'polypeptide(L)'
;MIQPTLSPDGNRFAYTTGSGLTEVMDIATRTRTPLVPQVSPQPQVSRPFWSRDGSKLMVVDNDRINPRFREGYNKLRIIDIASKSAVFYPVGPAPAMISDRTEGAAAWSPDGTTVAFISDSVLKLMPTNADGSPSGPAVQLTTEAADMPSWQANSQTLLYMASGKLKKIKADGTGQEDVPLHLSYEPAAPKGRTVIRAGALWNGLDPALQR
;
A
#
# COMPACT_ATOMS: atom_id res chain seq x y z
N MET A 1 4.64 -1.21 -10.55
CA MET A 1 3.21 -0.86 -10.59
C MET A 1 3.03 0.38 -9.73
N ILE A 2 2.33 1.42 -10.20
CA ILE A 2 2.02 2.61 -9.39
C ILE A 2 0.67 2.35 -8.72
N GLN A 3 0.61 2.45 -7.39
CA GLN A 3 -0.61 2.19 -6.60
C GLN A 3 -1.07 3.49 -5.93
N PRO A 4 -1.90 4.30 -6.59
CA PRO A 4 -2.37 5.56 -6.03
C PRO A 4 -3.44 5.33 -4.96
N THR A 5 -3.50 6.21 -3.97
CA THR A 5 -4.54 6.23 -2.93
C THR A 5 -5.11 7.63 -2.77
N LEU A 6 -6.43 7.73 -2.71
CA LEU A 6 -7.15 8.99 -2.53
C LEU A 6 -7.05 9.46 -1.08
N SER A 7 -6.89 10.76 -0.86
CA SER A 7 -6.96 11.37 0.47
C SER A 7 -8.38 11.27 1.05
N PRO A 8 -8.54 11.35 2.39
CA PRO A 8 -9.87 11.25 3.02
C PRO A 8 -10.88 12.30 2.54
N ASP A 9 -10.40 13.50 2.20
CA ASP A 9 -11.21 14.60 1.67
C ASP A 9 -11.45 14.52 0.15
N GLY A 10 -10.85 13.55 -0.54
CA GLY A 10 -11.02 13.33 -1.97
C GLY A 10 -10.31 14.32 -2.89
N ASN A 11 -9.56 15.30 -2.36
CA ASN A 11 -8.98 16.39 -3.16
C ASN A 11 -7.55 16.10 -3.65
N ARG A 12 -6.89 15.09 -3.09
CA ARG A 12 -5.52 14.70 -3.40
C ARG A 12 -5.44 13.20 -3.61
N PHE A 13 -4.44 12.74 -4.36
CA PHE A 13 -4.02 11.34 -4.30
C PHE A 13 -2.51 11.25 -4.08
N ALA A 14 -2.11 10.25 -3.31
CA ALA A 14 -0.71 9.93 -3.06
C ALA A 14 -0.32 8.71 -3.88
N TYR A 15 0.92 8.65 -4.33
CA TYR A 15 1.46 7.48 -5.02
C TYR A 15 2.97 7.39 -4.85
N THR A 16 3.48 6.18 -5.01
CA THR A 16 4.91 5.93 -5.11
C THR A 16 5.27 5.75 -6.59
N THR A 17 6.25 6.52 -7.07
CA THR A 17 6.80 6.41 -8.42
C THR A 17 7.59 5.13 -8.61
N GLY A 18 7.88 4.75 -9.86
CA GLY A 18 8.73 3.60 -10.18
C GLY A 18 10.19 3.74 -9.70
N SER A 19 10.62 4.90 -9.22
CA SER A 19 11.94 5.10 -8.62
C SER A 19 11.90 5.03 -7.08
N GLY A 20 10.72 4.85 -6.47
CA GLY A 20 10.55 4.82 -5.00
C GLY A 20 10.29 6.18 -4.37
N LEU A 21 10.07 7.24 -5.14
CA LEU A 21 9.69 8.56 -4.61
C LEU A 21 8.20 8.60 -4.28
N THR A 22 7.85 9.01 -3.05
CA THR A 22 6.47 9.25 -2.62
C THR A 22 6.05 10.68 -2.96
N GLU A 23 4.99 10.82 -3.73
CA GLU A 23 4.45 12.10 -4.19
C GLU A 23 2.96 12.23 -3.82
N VAL A 24 2.51 13.48 -3.67
CA VAL A 24 1.10 13.85 -3.58
C VAL A 24 0.73 14.72 -4.77
N MET A 25 -0.37 14.38 -5.43
CA MET A 25 -0.96 15.17 -6.50
C MET A 25 -2.23 15.85 -5.98
N ASP A 26 -2.29 17.16 -6.15
CA ASP A 26 -3.54 17.91 -6.01
C ASP A 26 -4.39 17.75 -7.28
N ILE A 27 -5.65 17.34 -7.12
CA ILE A 27 -6.49 16.95 -8.25
C ILE A 27 -6.95 18.18 -9.04
N ALA A 28 -7.31 19.26 -8.34
CA ALA A 28 -7.87 20.46 -8.98
C ALA A 28 -6.81 21.22 -9.78
N THR A 29 -5.64 21.45 -9.18
CA THR A 29 -4.54 22.22 -9.76
C THR A 29 -3.62 21.39 -10.65
N ARG A 30 -3.70 20.05 -10.52
CA ARG A 30 -2.77 19.09 -11.16
C ARG A 30 -1.31 19.29 -10.74
N THR A 31 -1.10 19.79 -9.54
CA THR A 31 0.24 20.04 -8.98
C THR A 31 0.76 18.78 -8.30
N ARG A 32 1.95 18.32 -8.70
CA ARG A 32 2.67 17.21 -8.06
C ARG A 32 3.67 17.74 -7.06
N THR A 33 3.65 17.21 -5.85
CA THR A 33 4.55 17.58 -4.78
C THR A 33 5.32 16.36 -4.29
N PRO A 34 6.64 16.27 -4.51
CA PRO A 34 7.46 15.30 -3.83
C PRO A 34 7.54 15.64 -2.34
N LEU A 35 7.36 14.64 -1.49
CA LEU A 35 7.29 14.85 -0.04
C LEU A 35 8.67 14.74 0.60
N VAL A 36 9.37 13.63 0.39
CA VAL A 36 10.66 13.35 1.02
C VAL A 36 11.63 12.72 0.03
N PRO A 37 12.95 12.89 0.23
CA PRO A 37 13.94 12.20 -0.58
C PRO A 37 13.77 10.68 -0.53
N GLN A 38 14.14 10.05 -1.63
CA GLN A 38 14.18 8.60 -1.79
C GLN A 38 15.27 8.02 -0.87
N VAL A 39 14.97 6.93 -0.16
CA VAL A 39 15.95 6.24 0.69
C VAL A 39 16.80 5.28 -0.14
N SER A 40 16.20 4.68 -1.16
CA SER A 40 16.85 3.78 -2.10
C SER A 40 16.34 4.08 -3.52
N PRO A 41 17.17 3.96 -4.57
CA PRO A 41 16.71 4.06 -5.96
C PRO A 41 15.87 2.85 -6.41
N GLN A 42 15.51 1.96 -5.48
CA GLN A 42 14.76 0.74 -5.77
C GLN A 42 13.25 0.98 -5.64
N PRO A 43 12.43 0.38 -6.51
CA PRO A 43 10.98 0.59 -6.58
C PRO A 43 10.17 -0.03 -5.43
N GLN A 44 10.81 -0.51 -4.38
CA GLN A 44 10.19 -1.38 -3.37
C GLN A 44 9.76 -0.54 -2.16
N VAL A 45 8.82 0.36 -2.38
CA VAL A 45 8.07 1.08 -1.34
C VAL A 45 6.59 0.76 -1.55
N SER A 46 5.86 0.50 -0.47
CA SER A 46 4.45 0.12 -0.60
C SER A 46 3.60 1.23 -1.19
N ARG A 47 2.34 0.92 -1.50
CA ARG A 47 1.33 1.97 -1.67
C ARG A 47 1.29 2.89 -0.43
N PRO A 48 1.06 4.21 -0.61
CA PRO A 48 0.85 5.12 0.51
C PRO A 48 -0.51 4.92 1.17
N PHE A 49 -0.57 5.08 2.49
CA PHE A 49 -1.80 5.08 3.28
C PHE A 49 -1.97 6.45 3.94
N TRP A 50 -3.13 7.08 3.74
CA TRP A 50 -3.42 8.37 4.35
C TRP A 50 -3.78 8.22 5.82
N SER A 51 -3.28 9.14 6.64
CA SER A 51 -3.85 9.37 7.97
C SER A 51 -5.28 9.86 7.85
N ARG A 52 -6.10 9.62 8.88
CA ARG A 52 -7.53 9.96 8.88
C ARG A 52 -7.79 11.45 8.67
N ASP A 53 -6.91 12.31 9.17
CA ASP A 53 -6.96 13.77 8.99
C ASP A 53 -6.33 14.24 7.66
N GLY A 54 -5.74 13.33 6.87
CA GLY A 54 -5.07 13.63 5.62
C GLY A 54 -3.77 14.43 5.76
N SER A 55 -3.21 14.57 6.95
CA SER A 55 -1.99 15.35 7.20
C SER A 55 -0.69 14.55 6.96
N LYS A 56 -0.76 13.21 6.99
CA LYS A 56 0.39 12.31 6.91
C LYS A 56 0.13 11.14 5.96
N LEU A 57 1.23 10.52 5.53
CA LEU A 57 1.22 9.26 4.80
C LEU A 57 2.06 8.22 5.55
N MET A 58 1.56 7.00 5.62
CA MET A 58 2.35 5.82 5.97
C MET A 58 2.75 5.09 4.70
N VAL A 59 4.01 4.65 4.62
CA VAL A 59 4.48 3.65 3.65
C VAL A 59 5.27 2.58 4.37
N VAL A 60 5.37 1.39 3.78
CA VAL A 60 6.40 0.41 4.13
C VAL A 60 7.60 0.68 3.23
N ASP A 61 8.74 0.97 3.85
CA ASP A 61 9.99 1.32 3.17
C ASP A 61 11.15 0.59 3.85
N ASN A 62 12.27 0.44 3.15
CA ASN A 62 13.46 -0.23 3.68
C ASN A 62 14.36 0.78 4.39
N ASP A 63 14.46 0.66 5.71
CA ASP A 63 15.43 1.41 6.50
C ASP A 63 16.81 0.72 6.39
N ARG A 64 17.61 1.22 5.45
CA ARG A 64 18.91 0.65 5.08
C ARG A 64 19.90 0.81 6.22
N ILE A 65 20.65 -0.27 6.49
CA ILE A 65 21.69 -0.24 7.53
C ILE A 65 22.89 0.61 7.08
N ASN A 66 23.13 0.72 5.76
CA ASN A 66 24.20 1.55 5.20
C ASN A 66 23.88 2.04 3.78
N PRO A 67 24.53 3.12 3.30
CA PRO A 67 24.26 3.71 1.98
C PRO A 67 24.83 2.91 0.80
N ARG A 68 25.68 1.89 1.03
CA ARG A 68 26.30 1.08 -0.03
C ARG A 68 25.45 -0.10 -0.47
N PHE A 69 24.72 -0.70 0.48
CA PHE A 69 24.01 -1.97 0.33
C PHE A 69 22.51 -1.77 0.48
N ARG A 70 21.70 -2.59 -0.20
CA ARG A 70 20.24 -2.48 -0.18
C ARG A 70 19.61 -3.10 1.08
N GLU A 71 20.43 -3.79 1.86
CA GLU A 71 20.09 -4.52 3.05
C GLU A 71 19.69 -3.57 4.18
N GLY A 72 18.59 -3.93 4.84
CA GLY A 72 17.94 -3.11 5.84
C GLY A 72 16.70 -3.82 6.38
N TYR A 73 15.96 -3.12 7.22
CA TYR A 73 14.71 -3.62 7.79
C TYR A 73 13.52 -2.92 7.16
N ASN A 74 12.54 -3.69 6.70
CA ASN A 74 11.29 -3.12 6.21
C ASN A 74 10.49 -2.62 7.41
N LYS A 75 10.29 -1.31 7.47
CA LYS A 75 9.70 -0.59 8.60
C LYS A 75 8.51 0.24 8.12
N LEU A 76 7.70 0.70 9.07
CA LEU A 76 6.75 1.77 8.77
C LEU A 76 7.52 3.08 8.66
N ARG A 77 7.26 3.85 7.60
CA ARG A 77 7.76 5.21 7.44
C ARG A 77 6.57 6.15 7.43
N ILE A 78 6.47 6.99 8.45
CA ILE A 78 5.44 8.02 8.56
C ILE A 78 6.01 9.32 8.00
N ILE A 79 5.34 9.87 7.00
CA ILE A 79 5.73 11.07 6.25
C ILE A 79 4.74 12.18 6.58
N ASP A 80 5.25 13.29 7.11
CA ASP A 80 4.49 14.51 7.32
C ASP A 80 4.46 15.34 6.03
N ILE A 81 3.26 15.65 5.55
CA ILE A 81 3.08 16.31 4.24
C ILE A 81 3.48 17.78 4.31
N ALA A 82 3.14 18.46 5.40
CA ALA A 82 3.35 19.90 5.55
C ALA A 82 4.83 20.24 5.77
N SER A 83 5.48 19.52 6.68
CA SER A 83 6.89 19.72 7.02
C SER A 83 7.86 18.97 6.11
N LYS A 84 7.37 18.09 5.22
CA LYS A 84 8.21 17.28 4.31
C LYS A 84 9.29 16.50 5.07
N SER A 85 8.90 15.94 6.22
CA SER A 85 9.77 15.13 7.07
C SER A 85 9.23 13.71 7.17
N ALA A 86 10.10 12.75 7.51
CA ALA A 86 9.69 11.36 7.69
C ALA A 86 10.46 10.68 8.81
N VAL A 87 9.80 9.75 9.50
CA VAL A 87 10.36 8.95 10.59
C VAL A 87 10.10 7.48 10.34
N PHE A 88 11.12 6.65 10.54
CA PHE A 88 11.00 5.20 10.49
C PHE A 88 10.65 4.63 11.88
N TYR A 89 9.67 3.74 11.91
CA TYR A 89 9.26 3.02 13.11
C TYR A 89 9.43 1.50 12.91
N PRO A 90 10.16 0.82 13.82
CA PRO A 90 10.25 -0.62 13.79
C PRO A 90 8.91 -1.26 14.19
N VAL A 91 8.65 -2.46 13.68
CA VAL A 91 7.47 -3.26 14.04
C VAL A 91 7.74 -4.24 15.19
N GLY A 92 8.95 -4.20 15.74
CA GLY A 92 9.44 -5.05 16.82
C GLY A 92 10.96 -4.91 17.00
N PRO A 93 11.57 -5.58 18.00
CA PRO A 93 13.01 -5.60 18.15
C PRO A 93 13.67 -6.26 16.92
N ALA A 94 14.84 -5.76 16.51
CA ALA A 94 15.59 -6.37 15.41
C ALA A 94 15.85 -7.86 15.71
N PRO A 95 15.68 -8.77 14.73
CA PRO A 95 15.53 -8.48 13.29
C PRO A 95 14.08 -8.38 12.77
N ALA A 96 13.07 -8.17 13.63
CA ALA A 96 11.67 -8.10 13.20
C ALA A 96 11.44 -7.03 12.13
N MET A 97 10.79 -7.42 11.03
CA MET A 97 10.47 -6.56 9.90
C MET A 97 9.18 -6.99 9.22
N ILE A 98 8.64 -6.10 8.39
CA ILE A 98 7.51 -6.39 7.50
C ILE A 98 8.01 -7.24 6.32
N SER A 99 7.30 -8.31 5.96
CA SER A 99 7.79 -9.30 4.98
C SER A 99 7.86 -8.77 3.54
N ASP A 100 6.84 -8.01 3.11
CA ASP A 100 6.79 -7.39 1.77
C ASP A 100 7.04 -5.87 1.84
N ARG A 101 7.36 -5.26 0.69
CA ARG A 101 7.53 -3.82 0.48
C ARG A 101 6.66 -3.28 -0.68
N THR A 102 5.75 -4.07 -1.18
CA THR A 102 4.94 -3.74 -2.36
C THR A 102 3.45 -3.91 -2.03
N GLU A 103 2.70 -4.58 -2.89
CA GLU A 103 1.30 -4.86 -2.64
C GLU A 103 1.15 -5.80 -1.45
N GLY A 104 0.18 -5.54 -0.56
CA GLY A 104 -0.03 -6.39 0.62
C GLY A 104 0.98 -6.20 1.77
N ALA A 105 1.97 -5.31 1.65
CA ALA A 105 2.95 -5.09 2.73
C ALA A 105 2.31 -4.72 4.07
N ALA A 106 1.32 -3.82 4.05
CA ALA A 106 0.55 -3.43 5.21
C ALA A 106 -0.84 -2.90 4.81
N ALA A 107 -1.69 -2.69 5.79
CA ALA A 107 -2.96 -1.97 5.67
C ALA A 107 -3.25 -1.20 6.96
N TRP A 108 -3.44 0.12 6.86
CA TRP A 108 -3.87 0.94 7.98
C TRP A 108 -5.39 0.88 8.12
N SER A 109 -5.90 0.72 9.34
CA SER A 109 -7.33 0.70 9.62
C SER A 109 -7.99 2.03 9.23
N PRO A 110 -9.22 2.03 8.72
CA PRO A 110 -9.92 3.25 8.32
C PRO A 110 -10.07 4.31 9.43
N ASP A 111 -10.17 3.88 10.69
CA ASP A 111 -10.19 4.75 11.87
C ASP A 111 -8.81 5.29 12.27
N GLY A 112 -7.72 4.78 11.69
CA GLY A 112 -6.35 5.24 11.88
C GLY A 112 -5.67 4.73 13.15
N THR A 113 -6.25 3.75 13.84
CA THR A 113 -5.77 3.30 15.16
C THR A 113 -4.94 2.02 15.11
N THR A 114 -4.91 1.29 13.99
CA THR A 114 -4.25 -0.02 13.91
C THR A 114 -3.67 -0.27 12.53
N VAL A 115 -2.41 -0.67 12.46
CA VAL A 115 -1.78 -1.15 11.21
C VAL A 115 -1.73 -2.67 11.24
N ALA A 116 -2.20 -3.28 10.17
CA ALA A 116 -2.08 -4.70 9.91
C ALA A 116 -0.95 -4.96 8.90
N PHE A 117 -0.13 -5.97 9.14
CA PHE A 117 1.00 -6.28 8.26
C PHE A 117 1.42 -7.74 8.43
N ILE A 118 2.21 -8.24 7.49
CA ILE A 118 2.78 -9.58 7.54
C ILE A 118 4.21 -9.50 8.09
N SER A 119 4.50 -10.33 9.08
CA SER A 119 5.83 -10.47 9.67
C SER A 119 5.99 -11.90 10.18
N ASP A 120 7.12 -12.53 9.93
CA ASP A 120 7.36 -13.95 10.21
C ASP A 120 6.28 -14.87 9.59
N SER A 121 5.82 -14.50 8.39
CA SER A 121 4.75 -15.16 7.62
C SER A 121 3.34 -15.10 8.24
N VAL A 122 3.15 -14.44 9.38
CA VAL A 122 1.84 -14.33 10.04
C VAL A 122 1.30 -12.92 10.00
N LEU A 123 -0.02 -12.79 10.06
CA LEU A 123 -0.69 -11.50 10.19
C LEU A 123 -0.52 -10.98 11.61
N LYS A 124 0.01 -9.76 11.74
CA LYS A 124 0.15 -9.04 13.01
C LYS A 124 -0.57 -7.70 12.94
N LEU A 125 -1.07 -7.25 14.09
CA LEU A 125 -1.65 -5.93 14.29
C LEU A 125 -0.76 -5.10 15.20
N MET A 126 -0.56 -3.83 14.89
CA MET A 126 0.16 -2.90 15.75
C MET A 126 -0.69 -1.64 15.95
N PRO A 127 -0.94 -1.23 17.20
CA PRO A 127 -1.74 -0.04 17.47
C PRO A 127 -0.96 1.23 17.08
N THR A 128 -1.68 2.26 16.64
CA THR A 128 -1.15 3.56 16.24
C THR A 128 -1.82 4.71 16.96
N ASN A 129 -1.07 5.79 17.13
CA ASN A 129 -1.57 7.10 17.53
C ASN A 129 -2.26 7.79 16.34
N ALA A 130 -2.97 8.89 16.62
CA ALA A 130 -3.62 9.70 15.58
C ALA A 130 -2.65 10.26 14.53
N ASP A 131 -1.38 10.46 14.91
CA ASP A 131 -0.30 10.89 14.01
C ASP A 131 0.29 9.75 13.17
N GLY A 132 -0.22 8.53 13.30
CA GLY A 132 0.25 7.33 12.60
C GLY A 132 1.49 6.66 13.20
N SER A 133 2.09 7.23 14.25
CA SER A 133 3.17 6.56 14.96
C SER A 133 2.66 5.33 15.72
N PRO A 134 3.41 4.22 15.82
CA PRO A 134 3.04 3.11 16.67
C PRO A 134 2.90 3.51 18.14
N SER A 135 1.85 3.04 18.79
CA SER A 135 1.54 3.34 20.20
C SER A 135 1.76 2.16 21.15
N GLY A 136 2.16 1.01 20.62
CA GLY A 136 2.37 -0.22 21.38
C GLY A 136 2.99 -1.33 20.53
N PRO A 137 3.28 -2.50 21.13
CA PRO A 137 3.90 -3.62 20.43
C PRO A 137 2.93 -4.24 19.42
N ALA A 138 3.49 -4.87 18.39
CA ALA A 138 2.72 -5.70 17.47
C ALA A 138 2.25 -7.00 18.16
N VAL A 139 1.01 -7.40 17.87
CA VAL A 139 0.37 -8.61 18.37
C VAL A 139 0.07 -9.52 17.19
N GLN A 140 0.42 -10.80 17.32
CA GLN A 140 0.12 -11.81 16.31
C GLN A 140 -1.38 -12.12 16.32
N LEU A 141 -2.00 -12.09 15.14
CA LEU A 141 -3.43 -12.33 14.95
C LEU A 141 -3.71 -13.72 14.39
N THR A 142 -2.84 -14.24 13.52
CA THR A 142 -2.99 -15.57 12.91
C THR A 142 -1.81 -16.48 13.25
N THR A 143 -2.02 -17.80 13.19
CA THR A 143 -0.95 -18.81 13.29
C THR A 143 -0.61 -19.43 11.94
N GLU A 144 -1.51 -19.31 10.95
CA GLU A 144 -1.28 -19.75 9.57
C GLU A 144 -0.48 -18.70 8.77
N ALA A 145 0.19 -19.18 7.72
CA ALA A 145 0.87 -18.31 6.77
C ALA A 145 -0.14 -17.41 6.06
N ALA A 146 0.00 -16.10 6.25
CA ALA A 146 -0.95 -15.09 5.79
C ALA A 146 -0.28 -14.08 4.84
N ASP A 147 -1.09 -13.50 3.95
CA ASP A 147 -0.67 -12.48 2.99
C ASP A 147 -1.80 -11.49 2.66
N MET A 148 -1.46 -10.36 2.06
CA MET A 148 -2.38 -9.34 1.53
C MET A 148 -3.52 -8.94 2.50
N PRO A 149 -3.21 -8.46 3.72
CA PRO A 149 -4.24 -7.98 4.63
C PRO A 149 -4.93 -6.73 4.07
N SER A 150 -6.22 -6.61 4.32
CA SER A 150 -7.02 -5.42 4.07
C SER A 150 -8.11 -5.28 5.14
N TRP A 151 -8.51 -4.05 5.41
CA TRP A 151 -9.53 -3.76 6.42
C TRP A 151 -10.91 -3.63 5.78
N GLN A 152 -11.92 -4.14 6.47
CA GLN A 152 -13.29 -3.72 6.25
C GLN A 152 -13.45 -2.26 6.77
N ALA A 153 -14.36 -1.50 6.16
CA ALA A 153 -14.62 -0.09 6.47
C ALA A 153 -14.97 0.19 7.95
N ASN A 154 -15.39 -0.83 8.70
CA ASN A 154 -15.74 -0.73 10.12
C ASN A 154 -14.53 -0.79 11.06
N SER A 155 -13.29 -0.93 10.56
CA SER A 155 -12.07 -1.10 11.37
C SER A 155 -12.07 -2.31 12.32
N GLN A 156 -13.02 -3.24 12.20
CA GLN A 156 -13.18 -4.35 13.14
C GLN A 156 -12.87 -5.71 12.51
N THR A 157 -12.86 -5.81 11.19
CA THR A 157 -12.64 -7.07 10.47
C THR A 157 -11.57 -6.88 9.41
N LEU A 158 -10.67 -7.86 9.30
CA LEU A 158 -9.70 -7.96 8.23
C LEU A 158 -10.08 -9.04 7.24
N LEU A 159 -9.81 -8.79 5.97
CA LEU A 159 -9.68 -9.80 4.92
C LEU A 159 -8.19 -10.08 4.72
N TYR A 160 -7.83 -11.33 4.48
CA TYR A 160 -6.45 -11.73 4.19
C TYR A 160 -6.44 -13.03 3.36
N MET A 161 -5.33 -13.28 2.69
CA MET A 161 -5.08 -14.54 1.99
C MET A 161 -4.33 -15.50 2.90
N ALA A 162 -4.72 -16.77 2.91
CA ALA A 162 -3.92 -17.84 3.53
C ALA A 162 -4.14 -19.16 2.81
N SER A 163 -3.05 -19.87 2.51
CA SER A 163 -3.07 -21.18 1.83
C SER A 163 -3.95 -21.20 0.57
N GLY A 164 -3.89 -20.14 -0.24
CA GLY A 164 -4.67 -20.01 -1.49
C GLY A 164 -6.16 -19.68 -1.30
N LYS A 165 -6.60 -19.40 -0.07
CA LYS A 165 -7.98 -19.02 0.24
C LYS A 165 -8.07 -17.57 0.69
N LEU A 166 -9.19 -16.93 0.37
CA LEU A 166 -9.59 -15.68 1.00
C LEU A 166 -10.24 -16.00 2.35
N LYS A 167 -9.81 -15.32 3.39
CA LYS A 167 -10.34 -15.47 4.75
C LYS A 167 -10.65 -14.11 5.35
N LYS A 168 -11.48 -14.10 6.38
CA LYS A 168 -11.67 -12.95 7.25
C LYS A 168 -11.50 -13.33 8.72
N ILE A 169 -11.13 -12.35 9.52
CA ILE A 169 -10.94 -12.48 10.97
C ILE A 169 -11.23 -11.12 11.62
N LYS A 170 -11.80 -11.11 12.83
CA LYS A 170 -11.97 -9.86 13.58
C LYS A 170 -10.62 -9.39 14.15
N ALA A 171 -10.50 -8.09 14.38
CA ALA A 171 -9.28 -7.49 14.95
C ALA A 171 -8.97 -7.98 16.37
N ASP A 172 -9.96 -8.53 17.08
CA ASP A 172 -9.80 -9.18 18.38
C ASP A 172 -9.33 -10.65 18.28
N GLY A 173 -9.11 -11.16 17.05
CA GLY A 173 -8.67 -12.52 16.78
C GLY A 173 -9.81 -13.54 16.68
N THR A 174 -11.05 -13.15 16.90
CA THR A 174 -12.21 -14.07 16.87
C THR A 174 -12.84 -14.16 15.48
N GLY A 175 -13.68 -15.19 15.28
CA GLY A 175 -14.52 -15.30 14.08
C GLY A 175 -13.75 -15.50 12.78
N GLN A 176 -12.61 -16.19 12.84
CA GLN A 176 -11.86 -16.57 11.65
C GLN A 176 -12.66 -17.54 10.78
N GLU A 177 -12.90 -17.19 9.52
CA GLU A 177 -13.60 -18.05 8.57
C GLU A 177 -13.14 -17.85 7.12
N ASP A 178 -13.33 -18.89 6.31
CA ASP A 178 -13.12 -18.83 4.86
C ASP A 178 -14.21 -17.95 4.22
N VAL A 179 -13.83 -17.08 3.28
CA VAL A 179 -14.76 -16.34 2.45
C VAL A 179 -14.96 -17.14 1.15
N PRO A 180 -16.15 -17.73 0.91
CA PRO A 180 -16.39 -18.52 -0.28
C PRO A 180 -16.34 -17.62 -1.53
N LEU A 181 -15.45 -17.96 -2.46
CA LEU A 181 -15.33 -17.30 -3.75
C LEU A 181 -15.87 -18.21 -4.86
N HIS A 182 -17.08 -17.91 -5.32
CA HIS A 182 -17.70 -18.56 -6.46
C HIS A 182 -17.57 -17.68 -7.71
N LEU A 183 -16.34 -17.55 -8.21
CA LEU A 183 -16.06 -16.75 -9.40
C LEU A 183 -16.22 -17.62 -10.65
N SER A 184 -17.28 -17.39 -11.42
CA SER A 184 -17.39 -17.89 -12.78
C SER A 184 -16.85 -16.84 -13.75
N TYR A 185 -15.82 -17.19 -14.52
CA TYR A 185 -15.31 -16.34 -15.59
C TYR A 185 -15.64 -16.98 -16.94
N GLU A 186 -16.32 -16.23 -17.80
CA GLU A 186 -16.45 -16.56 -19.21
C GLU A 186 -15.54 -15.61 -19.99
N PRO A 187 -14.45 -16.11 -20.63
CA PRO A 187 -13.65 -15.28 -21.49
C PRO A 187 -14.52 -14.66 -22.58
N ALA A 188 -14.44 -13.33 -22.74
CA ALA A 188 -15.11 -12.66 -23.84
C ALA A 188 -14.51 -13.14 -25.17
N ALA A 189 -15.16 -14.09 -25.82
CA ALA A 189 -14.79 -14.52 -27.16
C ALA A 189 -15.25 -13.45 -28.17
N PRO A 190 -14.37 -13.00 -29.09
CA PRO A 190 -14.78 -12.12 -30.17
C PRO A 190 -15.91 -12.77 -30.98
N LYS A 191 -17.09 -12.14 -31.04
CA LYS A 191 -18.22 -12.65 -31.83
C LYS A 191 -18.05 -12.47 -33.35
N GLY A 192 -16.95 -11.86 -33.77
CA GLY A 192 -16.67 -11.57 -35.16
C GLY A 192 -15.43 -10.70 -35.32
N ARG A 193 -15.15 -10.33 -36.57
CA ARG A 193 -14.03 -9.47 -36.93
C ARG A 193 -14.52 -8.03 -37.09
N THR A 194 -14.05 -7.13 -36.23
CA THR A 194 -14.18 -5.68 -36.44
C THR A 194 -12.93 -5.19 -37.16
N VAL A 195 -13.10 -4.57 -38.34
CA VAL A 195 -12.00 -3.89 -39.04
C VAL A 195 -12.05 -2.41 -38.69
N ILE A 196 -11.08 -1.94 -37.90
CA ILE A 196 -10.88 -0.51 -37.65
C ILE A 196 -10.02 0.04 -38.78
N ARG A 197 -10.58 0.94 -39.60
CA ARG A 197 -9.80 1.75 -40.54
C ARG A 197 -9.51 3.09 -39.88
N ALA A 198 -8.35 3.22 -39.26
CA ALA A 198 -7.89 4.51 -38.77
C ALA A 198 -7.41 5.35 -39.95
N GLY A 199 -8.05 6.49 -40.20
CA GLY A 199 -7.63 7.45 -41.24
C GLY A 199 -6.45 8.32 -40.82
N ALA A 200 -6.02 8.18 -39.57
CA ALA A 200 -4.76 8.70 -39.06
C ALA A 200 -4.34 7.95 -37.80
N LEU A 201 -3.04 7.84 -37.54
CA LEU A 201 -2.44 7.24 -36.35
C LEU A 201 -1.53 8.27 -35.67
N TRP A 202 -1.61 8.35 -34.35
CA TRP A 202 -0.61 9.05 -33.54
C TRP A 202 0.38 8.02 -33.00
N ASN A 203 1.65 8.14 -33.36
CA ASN A 203 2.69 7.16 -33.01
C ASN A 203 3.34 7.40 -31.64
N GLY A 204 2.94 8.47 -30.93
CA GLY A 204 3.53 8.85 -29.64
C GLY A 204 4.92 9.48 -29.72
N LEU A 205 5.47 9.66 -30.93
CA LEU A 205 6.78 10.28 -31.18
C LEU A 205 6.63 11.67 -31.81
N ASP A 206 5.66 11.82 -32.70
CA ASP A 206 5.39 13.08 -33.40
C ASP A 206 4.27 13.87 -32.72
N PRO A 207 4.29 15.21 -32.76
CA PRO A 207 3.21 16.03 -32.21
C PRO A 207 1.92 15.98 -33.04
N ALA A 208 1.94 15.35 -34.22
CA ALA A 208 0.82 15.33 -35.17
C ALA A 208 0.37 13.92 -35.53
N LEU A 209 -0.88 13.81 -35.99
CA LEU A 209 -1.45 12.59 -36.54
C LEU A 209 -0.84 12.29 -37.93
N GLN A 210 -0.33 11.08 -38.12
CA GLN A 210 0.12 10.55 -39.40
C GLN A 210 -1.06 9.96 -40.15
N ARG A 211 -1.31 10.35 -41.40
CA ARG A 211 -2.45 9.88 -42.21
C ARG A 211 -2.03 8.81 -43.20
#